data_AF-A0A8B6EMZ4-F1
#
_entry.id   AF-A0A8B6EMZ4-F1
#
_cell.length_a   1.000
_cell.length_b   1.000
_cell.length_c   1.000
_cell.angle_alpha   90.00
_cell.angle_beta   90.00
_cell.angle_gamma   90.00
#
_symmetry.space_group_name_H-M   'P 1'
#
loop_
_entity.id
_entity.type
_entity.pdbx_description
1 polymer ?
#
loop_
_entity_poly.entity_id
_entity_poly.type
_entity_poly.pdbx_seq_one_letter_code
_entity_poly.pdbx_strand_id
1 'polypeptide(L)'
;MQKTGGTTFGKHLVKNLDIDQPCECIKGKKKCNCLTRKQTVWLFSRYSTGWACGLHADWTELKGCVDKEMDKQEGLHRKRRFHYITILRDPVRRYISEWKHVQRGATWKAAKLYCNGRQASLEEVPFCFEGSTWKGVTLEEFIKCKFNLANNRQTRMLANLSKVNCYNGTGMNEELRQRLLLESAIENLKNMSFFGLTEHQRDTQLLFQHTFHIKFSKDFEQFNKTHSEKAEHKVTEEQISLIENLNALDVKLYKFAKRLFEERVKVMTEEMNESESTPVSVVESKSGGEQHNEGLGVREQHNETLDYVEELFKEASKK
;
A
#
# COMPACT_ATOMS: atom_id res chain seq x y z
N MET A 1 2.39 0.67 -3.75
CA MET A 1 2.29 -0.39 -4.78
C MET A 1 2.23 0.23 -6.17
N GLN A 2 2.47 -0.52 -7.24
CA GLN A 2 2.37 0.02 -8.61
C GLN A 2 0.94 0.48 -8.90
N LYS A 3 0.83 1.64 -9.57
CA LYS A 3 -0.42 2.18 -10.14
C LYS A 3 -1.52 2.60 -9.16
N THR A 4 -1.17 2.76 -7.88
CA THR A 4 -2.07 3.28 -6.83
C THR A 4 -1.87 4.77 -6.55
N GLY A 5 -1.49 5.58 -7.54
CA GLY A 5 -1.24 7.02 -7.32
C GLY A 5 0.01 7.35 -6.48
N GLY A 6 0.81 6.37 -6.06
CA GLY A 6 1.97 6.57 -5.18
C GLY A 6 3.06 7.54 -5.69
N THR A 7 3.09 7.86 -6.99
CA THR A 7 3.95 8.95 -7.52
C THR A 7 3.49 10.31 -6.99
N THR A 8 2.18 10.57 -6.98
CA THR A 8 1.60 11.83 -6.51
C THR A 8 1.71 11.90 -4.99
N PHE A 9 1.22 10.88 -4.29
CA PHE A 9 1.29 10.81 -2.83
C PHE A 9 2.74 10.91 -2.31
N GLY A 10 3.67 10.16 -2.90
CA GLY A 10 5.07 10.21 -2.52
C GLY A 10 5.73 11.58 -2.76
N LYS A 11 5.27 12.36 -3.75
CA LYS A 11 5.72 13.75 -3.94
C LYS A 11 5.17 14.67 -2.86
N HIS A 12 3.92 14.49 -2.44
CA HIS A 12 3.37 15.26 -1.32
C HIS A 12 4.18 15.05 -0.04
N LEU A 13 4.58 13.81 0.26
CA LEU A 13 5.40 13.51 1.45
C LEU A 13 6.76 14.23 1.46
N VAL A 14 7.40 14.42 0.30
CA VAL A 14 8.74 15.05 0.24
C VAL A 14 8.71 16.55 -0.07
N LYS A 15 7.57 17.12 -0.49
CA LYS A 15 7.51 18.51 -0.96
C LYS A 15 6.45 19.37 -0.29
N ASN A 16 5.45 18.75 0.31
CA ASN A 16 4.24 19.46 0.73
C ASN A 16 3.91 19.26 2.20
N LEU A 17 4.71 18.55 2.99
CA LEU A 17 4.51 18.53 4.44
C LEU A 17 4.98 19.85 5.06
N ASP A 18 4.17 20.38 5.96
CA ASP A 18 4.49 21.51 6.81
C ASP A 18 5.12 20.98 8.10
N ILE A 19 6.46 20.93 8.10
CA ILE A 19 7.29 20.37 9.17
C ILE A 19 8.49 21.29 9.41
N ASP A 20 9.00 21.29 10.64
CA ASP A 20 10.16 22.10 11.05
C ASP A 20 11.37 21.99 10.13
N GLN A 21 11.61 20.81 9.56
CA GLN A 21 12.70 20.56 8.63
C GLN A 21 12.19 19.86 7.37
N PRO A 22 11.77 20.63 6.36
CA PRO A 22 11.32 20.10 5.08
C PRO A 22 12.44 19.31 4.38
N CYS A 23 12.07 18.36 3.53
CA CYS A 23 13.07 17.65 2.73
C CYS A 23 13.74 18.58 1.71
N GLU A 24 15.05 18.41 1.54
CA GLU A 24 15.83 19.14 0.55
C GLU A 24 15.77 18.41 -0.80
N CYS A 25 15.00 18.96 -1.75
CA CYS A 25 14.83 18.41 -3.08
C CYS A 25 15.61 19.21 -4.14
N ILE A 26 16.73 18.67 -4.64
CA ILE A 26 17.53 19.32 -5.68
C ILE A 26 16.88 19.10 -7.06
N LYS A 27 16.69 20.17 -7.85
CA LYS A 27 16.17 20.09 -9.22
C LYS A 27 17.01 19.13 -10.06
N GLY A 28 16.34 18.26 -10.83
CA GLY A 28 16.99 17.22 -11.64
C GLY A 28 17.35 15.94 -10.88
N LYS A 29 17.45 15.96 -9.54
CA LYS A 29 17.60 14.74 -8.74
C LYS A 29 16.23 14.14 -8.44
N LYS A 30 16.13 12.81 -8.58
CA LYS A 30 14.90 12.07 -8.24
C LYS A 30 14.72 11.88 -6.73
N LYS A 31 15.79 11.99 -5.94
CA LYS A 31 15.81 11.75 -4.49
C LYS A 31 15.99 13.09 -3.76
N CYS A 32 15.23 13.28 -2.70
CA CYS A 32 15.33 14.39 -1.76
C CYS A 32 16.00 13.90 -0.46
N ASN A 33 16.65 14.80 0.26
CA ASN A 33 17.20 14.49 1.58
C ASN A 33 16.15 14.83 2.64
N CYS A 34 15.59 13.82 3.31
CA CYS A 34 14.58 13.98 4.35
C CYS A 34 15.21 13.66 5.71
N LEU A 35 15.88 14.65 6.30
CA LEU A 35 16.64 14.51 7.53
C LEU A 35 16.00 15.29 8.68
N THR A 36 16.13 14.78 9.90
CA THR A 36 15.80 15.52 11.12
C THR A 36 16.91 16.51 11.48
N ARG A 37 16.70 17.34 12.51
CA ARG A 37 17.72 18.30 12.99
C ARG A 37 18.99 17.59 13.45
N LYS A 38 18.86 16.32 13.86
CA LYS A 38 19.96 15.43 14.26
C LYS A 38 20.60 14.69 13.08
N GLN A 39 20.34 15.11 11.85
CA GLN A 39 20.88 14.52 10.61
C GLN A 39 20.53 13.04 10.42
N THR A 40 19.33 12.62 10.84
CA THR A 40 18.87 11.22 10.74
C THR A 40 17.69 11.11 9.80
N VAL A 41 17.57 9.99 9.09
CA VAL A 41 16.52 9.82 8.06
C VAL A 41 15.19 9.58 8.77
N TRP A 42 14.16 10.36 8.44
CA TRP A 42 12.81 10.17 9.03
C TRP A 42 11.80 9.58 8.04
N LEU A 43 12.09 9.62 6.74
CA LEU A 43 11.21 9.06 5.70
C LEU A 43 11.95 8.00 4.88
N PHE A 44 11.43 6.77 4.88
CA PHE A 44 11.88 5.72 3.97
C PHE A 44 10.93 5.61 2.77
N SER A 45 11.39 6.00 1.58
CA SER A 45 10.56 6.01 0.38
C SER A 45 11.39 6.08 -0.89
N ARG A 46 10.75 5.82 -2.04
CA ARG A 46 11.34 6.06 -3.37
C ARG A 46 11.97 7.45 -3.50
N TYR A 47 11.33 8.48 -2.94
CA TYR A 47 11.75 9.88 -3.12
C TYR A 47 12.71 10.37 -2.03
N SER A 48 13.02 9.56 -1.01
CA SER A 48 13.95 9.93 0.07
C SER A 48 15.16 8.99 0.17
N THR A 49 14.93 7.68 0.29
CA THR A 49 15.97 6.66 0.40
C THR A 49 16.19 5.90 -0.91
N GLY A 50 15.33 6.13 -1.91
CA GLY A 50 15.37 5.41 -3.19
C GLY A 50 14.75 4.02 -3.06
N TRP A 51 15.23 3.08 -3.86
CA TRP A 51 14.79 1.68 -3.84
C TRP A 51 15.75 0.80 -3.04
N ALA A 52 16.13 1.25 -1.83
CA ALA A 52 17.15 0.56 -1.02
C ALA A 52 16.80 -0.91 -0.77
N CYS A 53 15.52 -1.23 -0.53
CA CYS A 53 15.04 -2.60 -0.36
C CYS A 53 14.63 -3.33 -1.64
N GLY A 54 14.78 -2.71 -2.81
CA GLY A 54 14.31 -3.26 -4.10
C GLY A 54 13.27 -2.37 -4.77
N LEU A 55 13.18 -2.50 -6.09
CA LEU A 55 12.22 -1.75 -6.90
C LEU A 55 10.80 -2.16 -6.52
N HIS A 56 10.02 -1.21 -5.99
CA HIS A 56 8.67 -1.46 -5.49
C HIS A 56 8.62 -2.56 -4.41
N ALA A 57 9.57 -2.56 -3.49
CA ALA A 57 9.62 -3.50 -2.37
C ALA A 57 8.26 -3.65 -1.68
N ASP A 58 7.80 -4.90 -1.56
CA ASP A 58 6.53 -5.24 -0.92
C ASP A 58 6.62 -5.33 0.62
N TRP A 59 5.53 -5.67 1.30
CA TRP A 59 5.51 -5.83 2.76
C TRP A 59 6.60 -6.81 3.24
N THR A 60 6.76 -7.94 2.56
CA THR A 60 7.69 -9.00 2.95
C THR A 60 9.13 -8.52 2.81
N GLU A 61 9.43 -7.86 1.68
CA GLU A 61 10.75 -7.29 1.43
C GLU A 61 11.07 -6.17 2.42
N LEU A 62 10.14 -5.23 2.65
CA LEU A 62 10.37 -4.09 3.54
C LEU A 62 10.57 -4.52 4.99
N LYS A 63 9.78 -5.47 5.50
CA LYS A 63 9.90 -5.97 6.88
C LYS A 63 11.24 -6.66 7.15
N GLY A 64 11.80 -7.33 6.14
CA GLY A 64 13.11 -7.98 6.24
C GLY A 64 14.31 -7.09 5.94
N CYS A 65 14.12 -5.84 5.53
CA CYS A 65 15.19 -5.02 4.95
C CYS A 65 15.35 -3.62 5.55
N VAL A 66 14.26 -2.91 5.85
CA VAL A 66 14.30 -1.46 6.13
C VAL A 66 15.26 -1.11 7.27
N ASP A 67 15.23 -1.86 8.37
CA ASP A 67 16.06 -1.54 9.54
C ASP A 67 17.57 -1.60 9.24
N LYS A 68 17.99 -2.66 8.56
CA LYS A 68 19.39 -2.83 8.12
C LYS A 68 19.83 -1.75 7.13
N GLU A 69 18.95 -1.37 6.19
CA GLU A 69 19.28 -0.31 5.22
C GLU A 69 19.33 1.08 5.88
N MET A 70 18.51 1.32 6.90
CA MET A 70 18.57 2.56 7.70
C MET A 70 19.87 2.63 8.51
N ASP A 71 20.27 1.53 9.16
CA ASP A 71 21.56 1.44 9.87
C ASP A 71 22.74 1.72 8.95
N LYS A 72 22.72 1.12 7.75
CA LYS A 72 23.77 1.33 6.74
C LYS A 72 23.86 2.78 6.29
N GLN A 73 22.73 3.47 6.17
CA GLN A 73 22.69 4.89 5.77
C GLN A 73 23.13 5.83 6.89
N GLU A 74 22.80 5.51 8.14
CA GLU A 74 23.14 6.33 9.31
C GLU A 74 24.51 5.98 9.92
N GLY A 75 25.12 4.86 9.52
CA GLY A 75 26.42 4.40 9.99
C GLY A 75 26.41 3.80 11.40
N LEU A 76 25.24 3.62 12.01
CA LEU A 76 25.08 3.09 13.36
C LEU A 76 23.72 2.42 13.55
N HIS A 77 23.66 1.47 14.47
CA HIS A 77 22.40 0.81 14.84
C HIS A 77 21.54 1.69 15.74
N ARG A 78 20.25 1.76 15.45
CA ARG A 78 19.24 2.44 16.29
C ARG A 78 17.98 1.61 16.41
N LYS A 79 17.43 1.55 17.62
CA LYS A 79 16.06 1.08 17.81
C LYS A 79 15.09 2.10 17.19
N ARG A 80 14.33 1.70 16.18
CA ARG A 80 13.38 2.55 15.46
C ARG A 80 11.95 2.05 15.61
N ARG A 81 11.00 2.99 15.66
CA ARG A 81 9.58 2.70 15.47
C ARG A 81 9.21 3.03 14.03
N PHE A 82 8.82 2.00 13.26
CA PHE A 82 8.44 2.18 11.86
C PHE A 82 6.93 2.35 11.73
N HIS A 83 6.52 3.46 11.11
CA HIS A 83 5.14 3.72 10.72
C HIS A 83 4.97 3.37 9.24
N TYR A 84 4.41 2.19 8.96
CA TYR A 84 4.15 1.76 7.60
C TYR A 84 2.89 2.43 7.07
N ILE A 85 2.97 2.93 5.83
CA ILE A 85 1.85 3.57 5.15
C ILE A 85 1.75 3.10 3.70
N THR A 86 0.54 3.12 3.14
CA THR A 86 0.32 2.75 1.74
C THR A 86 -0.87 3.51 1.12
N ILE A 87 -1.00 3.39 -0.20
CA ILE A 87 -2.18 3.86 -0.94
C ILE A 87 -2.71 2.69 -1.76
N LEU A 88 -4.02 2.46 -1.67
CA LEU A 88 -4.75 1.49 -2.49
C LEU A 88 -5.53 2.18 -3.61
N ARG A 89 -6.03 1.37 -4.52
CA ARG A 89 -6.86 1.80 -5.64
C ARG A 89 -7.84 0.69 -6.00
N ASP A 90 -8.98 1.08 -6.56
CA ASP A 90 -9.93 0.14 -7.15
C ASP A 90 -9.18 -0.89 -8.04
N PRO A 91 -9.38 -2.20 -7.84
CA PRO A 91 -8.59 -3.23 -8.51
C PRO A 91 -8.68 -3.19 -10.03
N VAL A 92 -9.87 -2.95 -10.61
CA VAL A 92 -10.08 -2.92 -12.06
C VAL A 92 -9.34 -1.71 -12.65
N ARG A 93 -9.56 -0.52 -12.09
CA ARG A 93 -8.88 0.72 -12.51
C ARG A 93 -7.37 0.64 -12.35
N ARG A 94 -6.90 0.02 -11.26
CA ARG A 94 -5.48 -0.23 -11.00
C ARG A 94 -4.89 -1.18 -12.05
N TYR A 95 -5.58 -2.26 -12.38
CA TYR A 95 -5.18 -3.25 -13.36
C TYR A 95 -5.10 -2.66 -14.77
N ILE A 96 -6.14 -1.95 -15.22
CA ILE A 96 -6.16 -1.24 -16.51
C ILE A 96 -5.03 -0.19 -16.57
N SER A 97 -4.78 0.53 -15.46
CA SER A 97 -3.68 1.48 -15.38
C SER A 97 -2.31 0.81 -15.53
N GLU A 98 -2.17 -0.40 -14.99
CA GLU A 98 -0.98 -1.23 -15.12
C GLU A 98 -0.77 -1.69 -16.55
N TRP A 99 -1.78 -2.31 -17.15
CA TRP A 99 -1.79 -2.69 -18.57
C TRP A 99 -1.34 -1.53 -19.46
N LYS A 100 -1.95 -0.35 -19.33
CA LYS A 100 -1.55 0.81 -20.13
C LYS A 100 -0.11 1.25 -19.92
N HIS A 101 0.45 1.03 -18.74
CA HIS A 101 1.86 1.35 -18.48
C HIS A 101 2.78 0.32 -19.13
N VAL A 102 2.41 -0.96 -19.03
CA VAL A 102 3.14 -2.08 -19.63
C VAL A 102 3.10 -2.00 -21.15
N GLN A 103 1.95 -1.67 -21.74
CA GLN A 103 1.78 -1.41 -23.16
C GLN A 103 2.73 -0.31 -23.68
N ARG A 104 3.15 0.62 -22.81
CA ARG A 104 4.16 1.66 -23.15
C ARG A 104 5.60 1.28 -22.81
N GLY A 105 5.85 0.05 -22.36
CA GLY A 105 7.18 -0.51 -22.13
C GLY A 105 7.59 -0.67 -20.66
N ALA A 106 6.69 -0.44 -19.69
CA ALA A 106 7.00 -0.76 -18.30
C ALA A 106 7.06 -2.28 -18.07
N THR A 107 8.01 -2.75 -17.25
CA THR A 107 8.16 -4.18 -16.94
C THR A 107 8.27 -4.47 -15.45
N TRP A 108 8.91 -3.57 -14.70
CA TRP A 108 9.35 -3.81 -13.32
C TRP A 108 10.20 -5.08 -13.14
N LYS A 109 10.84 -5.58 -14.21
CA LYS A 109 11.63 -6.82 -14.20
C LYS A 109 12.84 -6.82 -13.26
N ALA A 110 13.22 -5.65 -12.73
CA ALA A 110 14.26 -5.48 -11.73
C ALA A 110 13.74 -5.53 -10.28
N ALA A 111 12.44 -5.83 -10.07
CA ALA A 111 11.92 -6.17 -8.75
C ALA A 111 12.64 -7.41 -8.23
N LYS A 112 13.03 -7.42 -6.95
CA LYS A 112 13.80 -8.53 -6.39
C LYS A 112 12.92 -9.75 -6.08
N LEU A 113 11.64 -9.51 -5.71
CA LEU A 113 10.70 -10.55 -5.30
C LEU A 113 11.31 -11.40 -4.18
N TYR A 114 11.96 -10.74 -3.22
CA TYR A 114 12.76 -11.39 -2.19
C TYR A 114 11.88 -11.90 -1.04
N CYS A 115 12.00 -13.18 -0.72
CA CYS A 115 11.25 -13.83 0.35
C CYS A 115 12.05 -15.01 0.91
N ASN A 116 12.01 -15.21 2.23
CA ASN A 116 12.77 -16.26 2.93
C ASN A 116 14.26 -16.34 2.52
N GLY A 117 14.92 -15.19 2.43
CA GLY A 117 16.38 -15.14 2.21
C GLY A 117 16.82 -15.31 0.74
N ARG A 118 15.89 -15.44 -0.22
CA ARG A 118 16.23 -15.58 -1.65
C ARG A 118 15.28 -14.81 -2.56
N GLN A 119 15.72 -14.59 -3.80
CA GLN A 119 14.87 -14.08 -4.87
C GLN A 119 14.01 -15.20 -5.47
N ALA A 120 12.85 -14.84 -6.01
CA ALA A 120 12.03 -15.76 -6.80
C ALA A 120 12.77 -16.20 -8.07
N SER A 121 12.67 -17.47 -8.44
CA SER A 121 13.22 -17.97 -9.70
C SER A 121 12.29 -17.69 -10.88
N LEU A 122 12.79 -17.86 -12.11
CA LEU A 122 11.96 -17.78 -13.31
C LEU A 122 11.02 -18.99 -13.48
N GLU A 123 11.26 -20.08 -12.75
CA GLU A 123 10.32 -21.21 -12.67
C GLU A 123 9.11 -20.85 -11.81
N GLU A 124 9.35 -20.11 -10.72
CA GLU A 124 8.29 -19.64 -9.82
C GLU A 124 7.52 -18.45 -10.42
N VAL A 125 8.24 -17.52 -11.06
CA VAL A 125 7.67 -16.30 -11.64
C VAL A 125 8.25 -16.04 -13.03
N PRO A 126 7.79 -16.76 -14.07
CA PRO A 126 8.24 -16.53 -15.44
C PRO A 126 7.72 -15.18 -15.96
N PHE A 127 8.44 -14.61 -16.93
CA PHE A 127 8.00 -13.40 -17.62
C PHE A 127 6.83 -13.71 -18.55
N CYS A 128 5.88 -12.77 -18.66
CA CYS A 128 4.79 -12.84 -19.63
C CYS A 128 5.18 -12.33 -21.04
N PHE A 129 6.44 -11.99 -21.25
CA PHE A 129 6.92 -11.41 -22.50
C PHE A 129 8.31 -11.94 -22.82
N GLU A 130 8.61 -11.95 -24.12
CA GLU A 130 9.92 -12.27 -24.63
C GLU A 130 10.76 -10.98 -24.79
N GLY A 131 12.07 -11.10 -24.67
CA GLY A 131 12.99 -9.98 -24.85
C GLY A 131 12.97 -8.94 -23.72
N SER A 132 13.00 -7.66 -24.08
CA SER A 132 13.33 -6.59 -23.12
C SER A 132 12.12 -5.98 -22.41
N THR A 133 10.96 -5.93 -23.08
CA THR A 133 9.71 -5.32 -22.58
C THR A 133 8.47 -5.97 -23.20
N TRP A 134 7.29 -5.73 -22.61
CA TRP A 134 5.99 -6.12 -23.16
C TRP A 134 5.28 -4.94 -23.88
N LYS A 135 6.06 -4.13 -24.61
CA LYS A 135 5.55 -2.95 -25.31
C LYS A 135 4.56 -3.38 -26.40
N GLY A 136 3.44 -2.67 -26.50
CA GLY A 136 2.40 -2.95 -27.49
C GLY A 136 1.37 -4.01 -27.08
N VAL A 137 1.55 -4.70 -25.95
CA VAL A 137 0.63 -5.76 -25.48
C VAL A 137 -0.84 -5.31 -25.52
N THR A 138 -1.71 -6.17 -26.05
CA THR A 138 -3.16 -5.94 -26.04
C THR A 138 -3.75 -6.20 -24.65
N LEU A 139 -5.02 -5.87 -24.42
CA LEU A 139 -5.63 -6.19 -23.12
C LEU A 139 -5.82 -7.70 -22.98
N GLU A 140 -6.19 -8.37 -24.07
CA GLU A 140 -6.44 -9.79 -24.16
C GLU A 140 -5.19 -10.61 -23.83
N GLU A 141 -4.04 -10.23 -24.40
CA GLU A 141 -2.75 -10.86 -24.10
C GLU A 141 -2.34 -10.63 -22.64
N PHE A 142 -2.60 -9.42 -22.11
CA PHE A 142 -2.28 -9.04 -20.74
C PHE A 142 -3.08 -9.87 -19.71
N ILE A 143 -4.38 -10.08 -19.99
CA ILE A 143 -5.29 -10.94 -19.21
C ILE A 143 -4.89 -12.41 -19.31
N LYS A 144 -4.50 -12.88 -20.50
CA LYS A 144 -4.21 -14.30 -20.78
C LYS A 144 -3.00 -14.85 -20.03
N CYS A 145 -2.02 -14.01 -19.67
CA CYS A 145 -0.85 -14.49 -18.94
C CYS A 145 -1.17 -14.81 -17.47
N LYS A 146 -1.13 -16.10 -17.12
CA LYS A 146 -1.37 -16.59 -15.74
C LYS A 146 -0.36 -16.06 -14.72
N PHE A 147 0.89 -15.85 -15.15
CA PHE A 147 1.98 -15.37 -14.29
C PHE A 147 2.08 -13.84 -14.20
N ASN A 148 1.08 -13.12 -14.72
CA ASN A 148 1.08 -11.67 -14.71
C ASN A 148 1.01 -11.15 -13.27
N LEU A 149 2.11 -10.52 -12.80
CA LEU A 149 2.20 -9.93 -11.46
C LEU A 149 1.22 -8.77 -11.23
N ALA A 150 0.49 -8.31 -12.25
CA ALA A 150 -0.65 -7.43 -12.08
C ALA A 150 -1.82 -8.13 -11.36
N ASN A 151 -2.00 -9.44 -11.52
CA ASN A 151 -3.07 -10.20 -10.87
C ASN A 151 -2.87 -10.16 -9.34
N ASN A 152 -3.92 -9.78 -8.61
CA ASN A 152 -3.95 -9.68 -7.15
C ASN A 152 -2.72 -8.94 -6.56
N ARG A 153 -2.26 -7.89 -7.26
CA ARG A 153 -1.03 -7.18 -6.88
C ARG A 153 -1.14 -6.59 -5.48
N GLN A 154 -2.26 -5.99 -5.12
CA GLN A 154 -2.37 -5.29 -3.83
C GLN A 154 -2.32 -6.29 -2.67
N THR A 155 -3.06 -7.39 -2.79
CA THR A 155 -3.06 -8.48 -1.82
C THR A 155 -1.68 -9.10 -1.69
N ARG A 156 -1.07 -9.49 -2.82
CA ARG A 156 0.28 -10.09 -2.81
C ARG A 156 1.31 -9.15 -2.18
N MET A 157 1.27 -7.86 -2.50
CA MET A 157 2.26 -6.90 -2.01
C MET A 157 2.04 -6.47 -0.55
N LEU A 158 0.85 -6.68 0.01
CA LEU A 158 0.54 -6.38 1.41
C LEU A 158 0.67 -7.59 2.33
N ALA A 159 0.53 -8.80 1.79
CA ALA A 159 0.67 -10.03 2.56
C ALA A 159 2.12 -10.32 2.97
N ASN A 160 2.26 -11.08 4.06
CA ASN A 160 3.50 -11.77 4.36
C ASN A 160 3.59 -13.05 3.53
N LEU A 161 4.39 -13.01 2.46
CA LEU A 161 4.53 -14.12 1.53
C LEU A 161 5.21 -15.34 2.16
N SER A 162 5.94 -15.19 3.27
CA SER A 162 6.55 -16.33 3.98
C SER A 162 5.50 -17.30 4.51
N LYS A 163 4.26 -16.85 4.76
CA LYS A 163 3.14 -17.68 5.22
C LYS A 163 2.58 -18.61 4.14
N VAL A 164 2.93 -18.38 2.88
CA VAL A 164 2.36 -19.07 1.71
C VAL A 164 3.43 -19.59 0.76
N ASN A 165 4.55 -20.05 1.33
CA ASN A 165 5.70 -20.59 0.59
C ASN A 165 6.26 -19.61 -0.47
N CYS A 166 6.21 -18.32 -0.16
CA CYS A 166 6.70 -17.26 -1.03
C CYS A 166 6.04 -17.30 -2.43
N TYR A 167 6.86 -17.46 -3.47
CA TYR A 167 6.44 -17.52 -4.86
C TYR A 167 6.29 -18.96 -5.38
N ASN A 168 6.56 -19.97 -4.53
CA ASN A 168 6.37 -21.36 -4.91
C ASN A 168 4.87 -21.74 -4.84
N GLY A 169 4.21 -21.72 -6.00
CA GLY A 169 2.79 -22.07 -6.12
C GLY A 169 2.47 -23.57 -5.96
N THR A 170 3.46 -24.47 -5.98
CA THR A 170 3.22 -25.92 -5.84
C THR A 170 3.30 -26.41 -4.40
N GLY A 171 3.84 -25.59 -3.49
CA GLY A 171 4.06 -25.96 -2.10
C GLY A 171 2.80 -26.01 -1.23
N MET A 172 1.63 -25.62 -1.75
CA MET A 172 0.37 -25.63 -1.00
C MET A 172 -0.86 -25.62 -1.91
N ASN A 173 -2.02 -26.02 -1.37
CA ASN A 173 -3.30 -25.89 -2.06
C ASN A 173 -3.62 -24.42 -2.37
N GLU A 174 -4.09 -24.14 -3.59
CA GLU A 174 -4.33 -22.77 -4.07
C GLU A 174 -5.45 -22.05 -3.30
N GLU A 175 -6.53 -22.74 -2.91
CA GLU A 175 -7.61 -22.12 -2.13
C GLU A 175 -7.11 -21.68 -0.75
N LEU A 176 -6.39 -22.57 -0.07
CA LEU A 176 -5.75 -22.25 1.21
C LEU A 176 -4.74 -21.09 1.03
N ARG A 177 -3.97 -21.10 -0.06
CA ARG A 177 -3.02 -20.05 -0.38
C ARG A 177 -3.68 -18.68 -0.53
N GLN A 178 -4.76 -18.64 -1.30
CA GLN A 178 -5.53 -17.43 -1.54
C GLN A 178 -6.16 -16.89 -0.24
N ARG A 179 -6.66 -17.77 0.61
CA ARG A 179 -7.19 -17.41 1.93
C ARG A 179 -6.12 -16.79 2.83
N LEU A 180 -4.98 -17.47 3.02
CA LEU A 180 -3.87 -16.98 3.85
C LEU A 180 -3.27 -15.67 3.32
N LEU A 181 -3.20 -15.50 1.99
CA LEU A 181 -2.79 -14.23 1.38
C LEU A 181 -3.74 -13.09 1.75
N LEU A 182 -5.05 -13.29 1.61
CA LEU A 182 -6.05 -12.27 1.91
C LEU A 182 -6.07 -11.93 3.41
N GLU A 183 -6.09 -12.93 4.28
CA GLU A 183 -6.01 -12.75 5.74
C GLU A 183 -4.77 -11.95 6.12
N SER A 184 -3.59 -12.33 5.60
CA SER A 184 -2.36 -11.63 5.90
C SER A 184 -2.36 -10.19 5.36
N ALA A 185 -2.93 -9.95 4.18
CA ALA A 185 -3.00 -8.61 3.61
C ALA A 185 -3.93 -7.69 4.41
N ILE A 186 -5.09 -8.19 4.83
CA ILE A 186 -6.05 -7.48 5.67
C ILE A 186 -5.41 -7.15 7.02
N GLU A 187 -4.83 -8.13 7.69
CA GLU A 187 -4.20 -7.96 9.00
C GLU A 187 -3.06 -6.93 8.93
N ASN A 188 -2.20 -7.03 7.91
CA ASN A 188 -1.12 -6.08 7.72
C ASN A 188 -1.64 -4.67 7.43
N LEU A 189 -2.72 -4.53 6.64
CA LEU A 189 -3.30 -3.24 6.31
C LEU A 189 -3.99 -2.59 7.51
N LYS A 190 -4.73 -3.36 8.32
CA LYS A 190 -5.35 -2.89 9.59
C LYS A 190 -4.28 -2.29 10.50
N ASN A 191 -3.15 -2.97 10.64
CA ASN A 191 -2.06 -2.60 11.54
C ASN A 191 -1.11 -1.51 10.99
N MET A 192 -1.27 -1.09 9.73
CA MET A 192 -0.55 0.08 9.23
C MET A 192 -1.02 1.34 9.94
N SER A 193 -0.08 2.24 10.24
CA SER A 193 -0.42 3.52 10.88
C SER A 193 -1.38 4.34 10.03
N PHE A 194 -1.26 4.24 8.70
CA PHE A 194 -2.16 4.93 7.77
C PHE A 194 -2.24 4.20 6.43
N PHE A 195 -3.41 4.26 5.80
CA PHE A 195 -3.51 4.05 4.37
C PHE A 195 -4.56 4.97 3.77
N GLY A 196 -4.41 5.27 2.48
CA GLY A 196 -5.36 6.08 1.72
C GLY A 196 -5.89 5.38 0.48
N LEU A 197 -6.91 5.96 -0.12
CA LEU A 197 -7.54 5.47 -1.35
C LEU A 197 -7.35 6.49 -2.47
N THR A 198 -6.98 6.00 -3.66
CA THR A 198 -6.72 6.87 -4.81
C THR A 198 -7.96 7.67 -5.21
N GLU A 199 -9.14 7.10 -5.00
CA GLU A 199 -10.46 7.65 -5.31
C GLU A 199 -10.93 8.72 -4.31
N HIS A 200 -10.26 8.84 -3.15
CA HIS A 200 -10.65 9.72 -2.04
C HIS A 200 -9.47 10.61 -1.63
N GLN A 201 -8.96 11.45 -2.54
CA GLN A 201 -7.74 12.24 -2.29
C GLN A 201 -7.86 13.21 -1.11
N ARG A 202 -9.01 13.89 -0.97
CA ARG A 202 -9.22 14.87 0.11
C ARG A 202 -9.29 14.18 1.47
N ASP A 203 -10.09 13.13 1.60
CA ASP A 203 -10.19 12.35 2.84
C ASP A 203 -8.85 11.70 3.18
N THR A 204 -8.11 11.22 2.17
CA THR A 204 -6.75 10.67 2.32
C THR A 204 -5.80 11.72 2.90
N GLN A 205 -5.87 12.97 2.42
CA GLN A 205 -5.08 14.07 2.99
C GLN A 205 -5.47 14.31 4.45
N LEU A 206 -6.76 14.53 4.72
CA LEU A 206 -7.24 14.85 6.07
C LEU A 206 -6.89 13.75 7.07
N LEU A 207 -7.14 12.50 6.72
CA LEU A 207 -6.83 11.35 7.57
C LEU A 207 -5.33 11.21 7.83
N PHE A 208 -4.47 11.46 6.84
CA PHE A 208 -3.02 11.50 7.05
C PHE A 208 -2.63 12.60 8.04
N GLN A 209 -3.18 13.82 7.85
CA GLN A 209 -2.85 14.95 8.70
C GLN A 209 -3.29 14.71 10.15
N HIS A 210 -4.47 14.12 10.33
CA HIS A 210 -4.99 13.74 11.64
C HIS A 210 -4.13 12.67 12.30
N THR A 211 -3.81 11.60 11.57
CA THR A 211 -3.05 10.45 12.09
C THR A 211 -1.65 10.82 12.57
N PHE A 212 -0.97 11.72 11.86
CA PHE A 212 0.41 12.09 12.17
C PHE A 212 0.57 13.46 12.81
N HIS A 213 -0.52 14.21 12.99
CA HIS A 213 -0.51 15.61 13.44
C HIS A 213 0.41 16.51 12.59
N ILE A 214 0.46 16.28 11.28
CA ILE A 214 1.29 17.04 10.33
C ILE A 214 0.38 17.57 9.21
N LYS A 215 0.48 18.86 8.88
CA LYS A 215 -0.32 19.45 7.79
C LYS A 215 0.39 19.34 6.45
N PHE A 216 -0.39 19.36 5.37
CA PHE A 216 0.15 19.64 4.05
C PHE A 216 0.00 21.13 3.71
N SER A 217 1.03 21.73 3.12
CA SER A 217 1.02 23.10 2.56
C SER A 217 0.26 23.21 1.24
N LYS A 218 -0.15 22.09 0.65
CA LYS A 218 -0.97 22.03 -0.55
C LYS A 218 -2.04 20.97 -0.41
N ASP A 219 -3.27 21.33 -0.74
CA ASP A 219 -4.36 20.37 -0.79
C ASP A 219 -4.17 19.34 -1.89
N PHE A 220 -4.70 18.15 -1.64
CA PHE A 220 -4.70 17.07 -2.62
C PHE A 220 -5.85 17.30 -3.60
N GLU A 221 -5.53 17.22 -4.89
CA GLU A 221 -6.50 17.39 -5.97
C GLU A 221 -6.97 16.02 -6.49
N GLN A 222 -8.28 15.86 -6.65
CA GLN A 222 -8.87 14.65 -7.21
C GLN A 222 -8.73 14.67 -8.75
N PHE A 223 -7.81 13.87 -9.27
CA PHE A 223 -7.61 13.71 -10.72
C PHE A 223 -8.32 12.47 -11.24
N ASN A 224 -9.57 12.63 -11.67
CA ASN A 224 -10.34 11.52 -12.24
C ASN A 224 -9.90 11.21 -13.68
N LYS A 225 -9.58 12.23 -14.51
CA LYS A 225 -9.12 12.10 -15.92
C LYS A 225 -7.75 11.39 -16.09
N THR A 226 -7.69 10.11 -15.76
CA THR A 226 -6.49 9.28 -15.77
C THR A 226 -6.37 8.52 -17.09
N HIS A 227 -5.17 8.00 -17.39
CA HIS A 227 -5.00 7.09 -18.53
C HIS A 227 -5.84 5.82 -18.42
N SER A 228 -6.14 5.36 -17.20
CA SER A 228 -7.04 4.24 -16.99
C SER A 228 -8.48 4.63 -17.28
N GLU A 229 -8.97 5.78 -16.82
CA GLU A 229 -10.35 6.22 -17.09
C GLU A 229 -10.59 6.38 -18.60
N LYS A 230 -9.64 7.00 -19.33
CA LYS A 230 -9.71 7.09 -20.80
C LYS A 230 -9.69 5.73 -21.50
N ALA A 231 -9.09 4.72 -20.88
CA ALA A 231 -9.00 3.37 -21.43
C ALA A 231 -10.18 2.50 -21.01
N GLU A 232 -10.76 2.74 -19.84
CA GLU A 232 -11.89 2.02 -19.24
C GLU A 232 -13.12 2.11 -20.15
N HIS A 233 -13.38 3.27 -20.76
CA HIS A 233 -14.43 3.41 -21.78
C HIS A 233 -14.23 2.54 -23.05
N LYS A 234 -13.08 1.89 -23.20
CA LYS A 234 -12.78 0.97 -24.32
C LYS A 234 -12.70 -0.50 -23.88
N VAL A 235 -12.99 -0.78 -22.61
CA VAL A 235 -13.02 -2.13 -22.04
C VAL A 235 -14.48 -2.58 -21.99
N THR A 236 -14.78 -3.78 -22.46
CA THR A 236 -16.16 -4.31 -22.43
C THR A 236 -16.51 -4.85 -21.04
N GLU A 237 -17.80 -5.02 -20.74
CA GLU A 237 -18.26 -5.59 -19.46
C GLU A 237 -17.74 -7.01 -19.23
N GLU A 238 -17.61 -7.81 -20.30
CA GLU A 238 -17.00 -9.15 -20.21
C GLU A 238 -15.52 -9.06 -19.82
N GLN A 239 -14.80 -8.08 -20.37
CA GLN A 239 -13.40 -7.85 -20.01
C GLN A 239 -13.26 -7.33 -18.57
N ILE A 240 -14.17 -6.47 -18.12
CA ILE A 240 -14.22 -6.03 -16.70
C ILE A 240 -14.43 -7.24 -15.80
N SER A 241 -15.41 -8.09 -16.10
CA SER A 241 -15.69 -9.31 -15.32
C SER A 241 -14.47 -10.25 -15.26
N LEU A 242 -13.74 -10.42 -16.38
CA LEU A 242 -12.50 -11.19 -16.41
C LEU A 242 -11.40 -10.56 -15.54
N ILE A 243 -11.26 -9.23 -15.56
CA ILE A 243 -10.29 -8.51 -14.72
C ILE A 243 -10.65 -8.67 -13.23
N GLU A 244 -11.93 -8.54 -12.87
CA GLU A 244 -12.40 -8.77 -11.50
C GLU A 244 -12.07 -10.18 -11.01
N ASN A 245 -12.34 -11.20 -11.83
CA ASN A 245 -12.02 -12.59 -11.51
C ASN A 245 -10.51 -12.81 -11.34
N LEU A 246 -9.67 -12.26 -12.22
CA LEU A 246 -8.20 -12.31 -12.10
C LEU A 246 -7.69 -11.59 -10.84
N ASN A 247 -8.46 -10.62 -10.33
CA ASN A 247 -8.11 -9.79 -9.19
C ASN A 247 -9.07 -10.03 -8.01
N ALA A 248 -9.65 -11.23 -7.88
CA ALA A 248 -10.68 -11.53 -6.90
C ALA A 248 -10.24 -11.26 -5.44
N LEU A 249 -8.96 -11.47 -5.11
CA LEU A 249 -8.43 -11.14 -3.79
C LEU A 249 -8.28 -9.63 -3.61
N ASP A 250 -7.81 -8.91 -4.63
CA ASP A 250 -7.75 -7.45 -4.58
C ASP A 250 -9.15 -6.83 -4.46
N VAL A 251 -10.17 -7.40 -5.09
CA VAL A 251 -11.59 -6.98 -4.94
C VAL A 251 -12.05 -7.13 -3.50
N LYS A 252 -11.83 -8.31 -2.91
CA LYS A 252 -12.15 -8.58 -1.50
C LYS A 252 -11.38 -7.65 -0.54
N LEU A 253 -10.08 -7.48 -0.75
CA LEU A 253 -9.23 -6.59 0.02
C LEU A 253 -9.67 -5.13 -0.11
N TYR A 254 -10.01 -4.66 -1.31
CA TYR A 254 -10.42 -3.28 -1.54
C TYR A 254 -11.79 -3.00 -0.92
N LYS A 255 -12.75 -3.94 -0.99
CA LYS A 255 -14.04 -3.85 -0.27
C LYS A 255 -13.82 -3.66 1.23
N PHE A 256 -12.91 -4.45 1.82
CA PHE A 256 -12.52 -4.28 3.22
C PHE A 256 -11.88 -2.92 3.50
N ALA A 257 -10.84 -2.58 2.73
CA ALA A 257 -10.06 -1.37 2.90
C ALA A 257 -10.92 -0.12 2.79
N LYS A 258 -11.90 -0.12 1.88
CA LYS A 258 -12.83 0.99 1.71
C LYS A 258 -13.69 1.21 2.95
N ARG A 259 -14.31 0.15 3.48
CA ARG A 259 -15.13 0.27 4.71
C ARG A 259 -14.30 0.75 5.90
N LEU A 260 -13.12 0.15 6.12
CA LEU A 260 -12.23 0.55 7.20
C LEU A 260 -11.74 2.01 7.04
N PHE A 261 -11.49 2.44 5.80
CA PHE A 261 -11.10 3.82 5.51
C PHE A 261 -12.24 4.80 5.83
N GLU A 262 -13.46 4.50 5.37
CA GLU A 262 -14.65 5.32 5.65
C GLU A 262 -14.93 5.42 7.16
N GLU A 263 -14.78 4.32 7.90
CA GLU A 263 -14.88 4.30 9.36
C GLU A 263 -13.84 5.21 10.02
N ARG A 264 -12.56 5.09 9.63
CA ARG A 264 -11.48 5.95 10.15
C ARG A 264 -11.71 7.43 9.84
N VAL A 265 -12.22 7.75 8.65
CA VAL A 265 -12.58 9.12 8.25
C VAL A 265 -13.75 9.64 9.09
N LYS A 266 -14.76 8.80 9.35
CA LYS A 266 -15.89 9.16 10.20
C LYS A 266 -15.44 9.50 11.62
N VAL A 267 -14.66 8.62 12.26
CA VAL A 267 -14.13 8.84 13.62
C VAL A 267 -13.31 10.14 13.68
N MET A 268 -12.38 10.33 12.76
CA MET A 268 -11.61 11.58 12.65
C MET A 268 -12.53 12.81 12.56
N THR A 269 -13.59 12.74 11.75
CA THR A 269 -14.50 13.88 11.54
C THR A 269 -15.29 14.20 12.81
N GLU A 270 -15.72 13.18 13.55
CA GLU A 270 -16.39 13.33 14.85
C GLU A 270 -15.47 13.98 15.87
N GLU A 271 -14.23 13.49 16.01
CA GLU A 271 -13.21 14.05 16.91
C GLU A 271 -12.88 15.52 16.57
N MET A 272 -12.79 15.87 15.28
CA MET A 272 -12.56 17.24 14.85
C MET A 272 -13.74 18.17 15.20
N ASN A 273 -14.99 17.72 15.02
CA ASN A 273 -16.17 18.52 15.35
C ASN A 273 -16.34 18.74 16.86
N GLU A 274 -16.00 17.74 17.69
CA GLU A 274 -15.99 17.88 19.16
C GLU A 274 -14.95 18.91 19.63
N SER A 275 -13.79 18.95 18.97
CA SER A 275 -12.74 19.93 19.27
C SER A 275 -13.10 21.37 18.88
N GLU A 276 -13.97 21.56 17.87
CA GLU A 276 -14.45 22.88 17.44
C GLU A 276 -15.65 23.39 18.28
N SER A 277 -16.41 22.49 18.91
CA SER A 277 -17.60 22.82 19.69
C SER A 277 -17.34 23.07 21.18
N THR A 278 -16.11 22.83 21.66
CA THR A 278 -15.69 23.16 23.03
C THR A 278 -15.08 24.56 23.11
N PRO A 279 -15.69 25.53 23.81
CA PRO A 279 -15.05 26.83 24.06
C PRO A 279 -13.82 26.62 24.95
N VAL A 280 -12.70 27.27 24.62
CA VAL A 280 -11.48 27.27 25.43
C VAL A 280 -11.77 27.91 26.80
N SER A 281 -12.16 27.09 27.78
CA SER A 281 -12.05 27.44 29.19
C SER A 281 -10.67 27.00 29.68
N VAL A 282 -9.85 27.99 30.05
CA VAL A 282 -8.57 27.79 30.75
C VAL A 282 -8.84 26.97 32.01
N VAL A 283 -8.30 25.75 32.08
CA VAL A 283 -8.24 24.98 33.33
C VAL A 283 -6.80 24.50 33.52
N GLU A 284 -6.26 24.93 34.65
CA GLU A 284 -4.91 24.66 35.13
C GLU A 284 -4.62 23.17 35.30
N SER A 285 -3.34 22.86 35.10
CA SER A 285 -2.67 21.59 35.29
C SER A 285 -2.94 20.92 36.65
N LYS A 286 -3.31 19.63 36.63
CA LYS A 286 -2.83 18.66 37.63
C LYS A 286 -2.41 17.34 36.97
N SER A 287 -1.21 16.93 37.34
CA SER A 287 -0.49 15.70 37.03
C SER A 287 -1.10 14.45 37.68
N GLY A 288 -1.01 13.30 37.00
CA GLY A 288 -0.90 12.02 37.68
C GLY A 288 -1.42 10.79 36.92
N GLY A 289 -0.51 9.88 36.57
CA GLY A 289 -0.73 8.43 36.59
C GLY A 289 -0.97 7.73 35.25
N GLU A 290 0.11 7.25 34.60
CA GLU A 290 0.05 6.21 33.57
C GLU A 290 -0.28 4.85 34.21
N GLN A 291 -1.35 4.19 33.76
CA GLN A 291 -1.51 2.75 33.91
C GLN A 291 -1.46 2.09 32.53
N HIS A 292 -0.45 1.24 32.38
CA HIS A 292 -0.29 0.31 31.27
C HIS A 292 -1.45 -0.69 31.23
N ASN A 293 -2.11 -0.79 30.07
CA ASN A 293 -3.03 -1.88 29.77
C ASN A 293 -2.64 -2.47 28.40
N GLU A 294 -1.70 -3.41 28.41
CA GLU A 294 -1.39 -4.27 27.26
C GLU A 294 -1.97 -5.66 27.53
N GLY A 295 -2.83 -6.18 26.65
CA GLY A 295 -3.12 -7.62 26.64
C GLY A 295 -4.42 -8.12 26.00
N LEU A 296 -5.47 -7.29 25.87
CA LEU A 296 -6.80 -7.80 25.47
C LEU A 296 -7.22 -7.51 24.01
N GLY A 297 -6.64 -6.50 23.35
CA GLY A 297 -7.12 -6.07 22.01
C GLY A 297 -6.66 -6.93 20.81
N VAL A 298 -5.58 -7.71 20.93
CA VAL A 298 -5.02 -8.44 19.76
C VAL A 298 -5.85 -9.68 19.40
N ARG A 299 -6.47 -10.35 20.39
CA ARG A 299 -7.22 -11.59 20.17
C ARG A 299 -8.61 -11.33 19.59
N GLU A 300 -9.26 -10.25 20.02
CA GLU A 300 -10.56 -9.81 19.47
C GLU A 300 -10.41 -9.32 18.02
N GLN A 301 -9.38 -8.49 17.74
CA GLN A 301 -9.11 -8.02 16.37
C GLN A 301 -8.75 -9.14 15.38
N HIS A 302 -8.09 -10.21 15.86
CA HIS A 302 -7.78 -11.37 15.05
C HIS A 302 -9.03 -12.19 14.70
N ASN A 303 -9.93 -12.38 15.66
CA ASN A 303 -11.20 -13.08 15.44
C ASN A 303 -12.10 -12.32 14.46
N GLU A 304 -12.21 -11.00 14.57
CA GLU A 304 -12.95 -10.18 13.59
C GLU A 304 -12.37 -10.25 12.18
N THR A 305 -11.04 -10.31 12.04
CA THR A 305 -10.39 -10.49 10.74
C THR A 305 -10.76 -11.84 10.12
N LEU A 306 -10.75 -12.91 10.92
CA LEU A 306 -11.11 -14.26 10.47
C LEU A 306 -12.59 -14.35 10.09
N ASP A 307 -13.49 -13.84 10.93
CA ASP A 307 -14.93 -13.85 10.69
C ASP A 307 -15.29 -13.10 9.40
N TYR A 308 -14.68 -11.94 9.19
CA TYR A 308 -14.92 -11.17 7.97
C TYR A 308 -14.34 -11.84 6.71
N VAL A 309 -13.16 -12.45 6.81
CA VAL A 309 -12.60 -13.21 5.68
C VAL A 309 -13.51 -14.40 5.35
N GLU A 310 -14.02 -15.11 6.37
CA GLU A 310 -14.99 -16.17 6.16
C GLU A 310 -16.26 -15.67 5.46
N GLU A 311 -16.80 -14.52 5.85
CA GLU A 311 -17.95 -13.90 5.17
C GLU A 311 -17.66 -13.64 3.68
N LEU A 312 -16.50 -13.06 3.36
CA LEU A 312 -16.11 -12.77 1.98
C LEU A 312 -15.92 -14.02 1.11
N PHE A 313 -15.51 -15.15 1.70
CA PHE A 313 -15.42 -16.42 0.99
C PHE A 313 -16.79 -17.12 0.90
N LYS A 314 -17.65 -17.00 1.91
CA LYS A 314 -19.02 -17.55 1.91
C LYS A 314 -19.94 -16.84 0.90
N GLU A 315 -19.80 -15.51 0.71
CA GLU A 315 -20.52 -14.76 -0.32
C GLU A 315 -20.20 -15.24 -1.75
N ALA A 316 -19.00 -15.78 -1.98
CA ALA A 316 -18.57 -16.25 -3.30
C ALA A 316 -19.09 -17.65 -3.67
N SER A 317 -19.45 -18.50 -2.69
CA SER A 317 -20.00 -19.84 -2.93
C SER A 317 -21.51 -19.85 -3.22
N LYS A 318 -22.18 -18.68 -3.18
CA LYS A 318 -23.64 -18.53 -3.38
C LYS A 318 -24.03 -17.88 -4.72
N LYS A 319 -23.08 -17.59 -5.61
CA LYS A 319 -23.30 -17.12 -6.98
C LYS A 319 -22.81 -18.16 -7.98
#